data_AF-A0AAW2QFU3-F1
#
_entry.id   AF-A0AAW2QFU3-F1
#
_cell.length_a   1.000
_cell.length_b   1.000
_cell.length_c   1.000
_cell.angle_alpha   90.00
_cell.angle_beta   90.00
_cell.angle_gamma   90.00
#
_symmetry.space_group_name_H-M   'P 1'
#
loop_
_entity.id
_entity.type
_entity.pdbx_description
1 polymer ?
#
loop_
_entity_poly.entity_id
_entity_poly.type
_entity_poly.pdbx_seq_one_letter_code
_entity_poly.pdbx_strand_id
1 'polypeptide(L)'
;MYFNACIVRKVGKVARAIVIMSHPIPNTNDSHSAQVILPQKQLGRKSDMYLFCCSYSHNVAPKGKFIAFVSTEAETDHPESELKPGIDLLGPVDEIFFDTYDRYEPVNEPSLDNCFISTVLDLNVDLSAASAAEE
;
A
#
# COMPACT_ATOMS: atom_id res chain seq x y z
N MET A 1 3.08 -37.98 -5.79
CA MET A 1 1.99 -37.14 -5.25
C MET A 1 2.04 -35.84 -6.02
N TYR A 2 1.10 -35.67 -6.96
CA TYR A 2 1.06 -34.49 -7.83
C TYR A 2 0.40 -33.33 -7.06
N PHE A 3 1.19 -32.37 -6.56
CA PHE A 3 0.66 -31.06 -6.22
C PHE A 3 0.40 -30.32 -7.55
N ASN A 4 -0.77 -30.54 -8.16
CA ASN A 4 -1.16 -29.96 -9.45
C ASN A 4 -2.36 -28.99 -9.34
N ALA A 5 -2.71 -28.56 -8.14
CA ALA A 5 -3.72 -27.53 -7.92
C ALA A 5 -3.06 -26.25 -7.43
N CYS A 6 -3.40 -25.11 -8.05
CA CYS A 6 -3.05 -23.80 -7.54
C CYS A 6 -3.80 -23.60 -6.21
N ILE A 7 -3.08 -23.68 -5.09
CA ILE A 7 -3.64 -23.56 -3.72
C ILE A 7 -3.87 -22.11 -3.29
N VAL A 8 -3.62 -21.16 -4.20
CA VAL A 8 -3.91 -19.74 -4.03
C VAL A 8 -4.66 -19.18 -5.24
N ARG A 9 -5.47 -18.14 -5.04
CA ARG A 9 -6.16 -17.42 -6.11
C ARG A 9 -5.83 -15.94 -6.02
N LYS A 10 -5.59 -15.32 -7.17
CA LYS A 10 -5.46 -13.86 -7.27
C LYS A 10 -6.82 -13.21 -7.01
N VAL A 11 -6.88 -12.29 -6.05
CA VAL A 11 -8.10 -11.56 -5.66
C VAL A 11 -8.06 -10.09 -6.01
N GLY A 12 -6.87 -9.55 -6.27
CA GLY A 12 -6.73 -8.14 -6.61
C GLY A 12 -5.29 -7.80 -7.02
N LYS A 13 -5.07 -6.52 -7.23
CA LYS A 13 -3.76 -5.95 -7.53
C LYS A 13 -3.64 -4.63 -6.78
N VAL A 14 -2.48 -4.34 -6.25
CA VAL A 14 -2.18 -3.10 -5.54
C VAL A 14 -1.27 -2.24 -6.40
N ALA A 15 -1.59 -0.94 -6.44
CA ALA A 15 -0.71 0.10 -6.94
C ALA A 15 0.00 0.77 -5.77
N ARG A 16 1.32 0.97 -5.87
CA ARG A 16 2.12 1.69 -4.87
C ARG A 16 3.12 2.63 -5.53
N ALA A 17 3.25 3.82 -4.98
CA ALA A 17 4.34 4.75 -5.26
C ALA A 17 5.14 5.00 -3.98
N ILE A 18 6.45 4.81 -4.05
CA ILE A 18 7.40 5.22 -3.01
C ILE A 18 8.02 6.53 -3.48
N VAL A 19 7.88 7.58 -2.68
CA VAL A 19 8.20 8.95 -3.06
C VAL A 19 9.25 9.50 -2.10
N ILE A 20 10.34 10.02 -2.63
CA ILE A 20 11.37 10.72 -1.84
C ILE A 20 11.13 12.22 -1.97
N MET A 21 11.12 12.90 -0.83
CA MET A 21 10.92 14.35 -0.75
C MET A 21 11.96 14.98 0.17
N SER A 22 12.14 16.29 0.00
CA SER A 22 13.06 17.10 0.79
C SER A 22 12.37 18.04 1.78
N HIS A 23 11.08 17.80 2.06
CA HIS A 23 10.24 18.61 2.94
C HIS A 23 9.09 17.77 3.54
N PRO A 24 8.44 18.21 4.64
CA PRO A 24 7.23 17.58 5.15
C PRO A 24 6.06 17.76 4.19
N ILE A 25 5.04 16.91 4.31
CA ILE A 25 3.83 17.02 3.49
C ILE A 25 3.16 18.38 3.78
N PRO A 26 2.79 19.16 2.74
CA PRO A 26 2.05 20.41 2.93
C PRO A 26 0.79 20.22 3.80
N ASN A 27 0.46 21.22 4.61
CA ASN A 27 -0.72 21.20 5.50
C ASN A 27 -0.71 20.11 6.59
N THR A 28 0.45 19.55 6.94
CA THR A 28 0.58 18.60 8.07
C THR A 28 1.28 19.19 9.30
N ASN A 29 1.32 20.52 9.42
CA ASN A 29 1.96 21.24 10.53
C ASN A 29 3.44 20.83 10.72
N ASP A 30 4.16 20.71 9.60
CA ASP A 30 5.56 20.28 9.51
C ASP A 30 5.86 18.95 10.22
N SER A 31 4.89 18.03 10.24
CA SER A 31 5.04 16.75 10.93
C SER A 31 6.11 15.86 10.29
N HIS A 32 6.87 15.17 11.14
CA HIS A 32 7.90 14.21 10.74
C HIS A 32 7.35 12.84 10.29
N SER A 33 6.06 12.60 10.55
CA SER A 33 5.28 11.51 9.99
C SER A 33 3.80 11.88 9.90
N ALA A 34 3.11 11.34 8.91
CA ALA A 34 1.68 11.59 8.73
C ALA A 34 1.02 10.40 8.04
N GLN A 35 -0.25 10.19 8.33
CA GLN A 35 -1.11 9.29 7.57
C GLN A 35 -2.30 10.10 7.08
N VAL A 36 -2.56 9.99 5.78
CA VAL A 36 -3.68 10.64 5.10
C VAL A 36 -4.47 9.53 4.39
N ILE A 37 -5.77 9.54 4.60
CA ILE A 37 -6.70 8.66 3.90
C ILE A 37 -7.48 9.53 2.93
N LEU A 38 -7.50 9.14 1.66
CA LEU A 38 -8.33 9.76 0.63
C LEU A 38 -9.53 8.83 0.37
N PRO A 39 -10.73 9.18 0.87
CA PRO A 39 -11.92 8.36 0.70
C PRO A 39 -12.28 8.17 -0.77
N GLN A 40 -12.61 6.94 -1.14
CA GLN A 40 -12.96 6.49 -2.49
C GLN A 40 -14.00 7.40 -3.18
N LYS A 41 -15.00 7.89 -2.43
CA LYS A 41 -16.09 8.72 -2.97
C LYS A 41 -15.62 10.10 -3.42
N GLN A 42 -14.57 10.65 -2.81
CA GLN A 42 -14.00 11.94 -3.22
C GLN A 42 -13.17 11.82 -4.50
N LEU A 43 -12.69 10.60 -4.80
CA LEU A 43 -11.89 10.29 -5.98
C LEU A 43 -12.71 9.63 -7.10
N GLY A 44 -14.00 9.33 -6.87
CA GLY A 44 -14.82 8.59 -7.83
C GLY A 44 -14.38 7.13 -8.01
N ARG A 45 -13.77 6.55 -6.99
CA ARG A 45 -13.20 5.18 -6.95
C ARG A 45 -14.06 4.23 -6.13
N LYS A 46 -13.72 2.93 -6.17
CA LYS A 46 -14.30 1.87 -5.33
C LYS A 46 -13.45 1.53 -4.10
N SER A 47 -12.20 1.98 -4.10
CA SER A 47 -11.23 1.75 -3.04
C SER A 47 -10.64 3.07 -2.55
N ASP A 48 -10.41 3.15 -1.24
CA ASP A 48 -9.73 4.28 -0.63
C ASP A 48 -8.26 4.31 -1.09
N MET A 49 -7.63 5.47 -1.00
CA MET A 49 -6.19 5.62 -1.19
C MET A 49 -5.54 6.01 0.12
N TYR A 50 -4.42 5.37 0.42
CA TYR A 50 -3.66 5.58 1.63
C TYR A 50 -2.36 6.28 1.28
N LEU A 51 -2.03 7.28 2.07
CA LEU A 51 -0.77 8.00 1.98
C LEU A 51 -0.15 8.00 3.37
N PHE A 52 1.04 7.42 3.48
CA PHE A 52 1.82 7.44 4.71
C PHE A 52 3.18 8.08 4.46
N CYS A 53 3.64 8.88 5.39
CA CYS A 53 4.94 9.51 5.33
C CYS A 53 5.70 9.32 6.63
N CYS A 54 7.00 9.08 6.51
CA CYS A 54 7.95 9.07 7.60
C CYS A 54 9.26 9.75 7.15
N SER A 55 10.13 10.06 8.09
CA SER A 55 11.35 10.84 7.84
C SER A 55 12.51 10.33 8.67
N TYR A 56 13.64 11.04 8.62
CA TYR A 56 14.83 10.76 9.43
C TYR A 56 14.55 10.53 10.93
N SER A 57 13.47 11.09 11.49
CA SER A 57 13.10 10.88 12.89
C SER A 57 12.83 9.40 13.22
N HIS A 58 12.54 8.59 12.21
CA HIS A 58 12.32 7.14 12.30
C HIS A 58 13.54 6.34 11.84
N ASN A 59 14.69 6.99 11.57
CA ASN A 59 15.92 6.38 11.04
C ASN A 59 15.76 5.62 9.70
N VAL A 60 14.76 6.01 8.90
CA VAL A 60 14.48 5.40 7.57
C VAL A 60 15.07 6.19 6.41
N ALA A 61 15.51 7.43 6.64
CA ALA A 61 16.04 8.34 5.62
C ALA A 61 17.13 9.25 6.19
N PRO A 62 18.04 9.79 5.36
CA PRO A 62 18.98 10.83 5.77
C PRO A 62 18.28 12.08 6.33
N LYS A 63 18.98 12.85 7.16
CA LYS A 63 18.44 14.11 7.73
C LYS A 63 17.99 15.06 6.61
N GLY A 64 16.78 15.60 6.76
CA GLY A 64 16.17 16.49 5.76
C GLY A 64 15.49 15.78 4.59
N LYS A 65 15.41 14.45 4.62
CA LYS A 65 14.64 13.63 3.66
C LYS A 65 13.42 12.98 4.31
N PHE A 66 12.39 12.82 3.48
CA PHE A 66 11.11 12.20 3.79
C PHE A 66 10.84 11.10 2.77
N ILE A 67 10.22 10.03 3.23
CA ILE A 67 9.74 8.93 2.39
C ILE A 67 8.24 8.87 2.56
N ALA A 68 7.51 8.99 1.46
CA ALA A 68 6.07 8.81 1.41
C ALA A 68 5.71 7.56 0.60
N PHE A 69 4.67 6.89 1.02
CA PHE A 69 4.07 5.72 0.39
C PHE A 69 2.65 6.08 0.03
N VAL A 70 2.32 6.06 -1.26
CA VAL A 70 0.96 6.23 -1.77
C VAL A 70 0.50 4.88 -2.30
N SER A 71 -0.61 4.34 -1.79
CA SER A 71 -1.12 3.04 -2.22
C SER A 71 -2.64 3.01 -2.36
N THR A 72 -3.12 2.19 -3.29
CA THR A 72 -4.55 1.93 -3.49
C THR A 72 -4.74 0.60 -4.24
N GLU A 73 -5.96 0.07 -4.26
CA GLU A 73 -6.30 -1.12 -5.06
C GLU A 73 -6.37 -0.70 -6.53
N ALA A 74 -5.71 -1.43 -7.43
CA ALA A 74 -5.72 -1.12 -8.84
C ALA A 74 -7.10 -1.43 -9.42
N GLU A 75 -7.79 -0.40 -9.93
CA GLU A 75 -9.10 -0.51 -10.56
C GLU A 75 -9.03 -0.52 -12.10
N THR A 76 -7.86 -0.21 -12.66
CA THR A 76 -7.59 -0.12 -14.10
C THR A 76 -6.31 -0.85 -14.51
N ASP A 77 -6.09 -0.97 -15.82
CA ASP A 77 -4.85 -1.52 -16.39
C ASP A 77 -3.66 -0.55 -16.32
N HIS A 78 -3.89 0.71 -15.91
CA HIS A 78 -2.89 1.76 -15.76
C HIS A 78 -2.79 2.25 -14.30
N PRO A 79 -2.35 1.38 -13.36
CA PRO A 79 -2.40 1.62 -11.91
C PRO A 79 -1.59 2.85 -11.45
N GLU A 80 -0.52 3.21 -12.17
CA GLU A 80 0.30 4.39 -11.87
C GLU A 80 -0.50 5.70 -11.96
N SER A 81 -1.45 5.79 -12.90
CA SER A 81 -2.28 6.98 -13.11
C SER A 81 -3.27 7.21 -11.95
N GLU A 82 -3.67 6.13 -11.29
CA GLU A 82 -4.61 6.15 -10.17
C GLU A 82 -4.01 6.79 -8.93
N LEU A 83 -2.67 6.76 -8.78
CA LEU A 83 -1.95 7.31 -7.63
C LEU A 83 -1.75 8.82 -7.69
N LYS A 84 -2.03 9.44 -8.85
CA LYS A 84 -1.80 10.86 -9.08
C LYS A 84 -2.43 11.78 -8.02
N PRO A 85 -3.71 11.59 -7.59
CA PRO A 85 -4.30 12.43 -6.56
C PRO A 85 -3.52 12.43 -5.23
N GLY A 86 -2.97 11.29 -4.82
CA GLY A 86 -2.16 11.19 -3.61
C GLY A 86 -0.77 11.80 -3.79
N ILE A 87 -0.15 11.61 -4.96
CA ILE A 87 1.15 12.22 -5.28
C ILE A 87 1.04 13.74 -5.34
N ASP A 88 -0.04 14.28 -5.90
CA ASP A 88 -0.25 15.73 -6.01
C ASP A 88 -0.35 16.41 -4.62
N LEU A 89 -0.76 15.67 -3.56
CA LEU A 89 -0.77 16.18 -2.18
C LEU A 89 0.64 16.32 -1.58
N LEU A 90 1.62 15.62 -2.12
CA LEU A 90 2.97 15.57 -1.57
C LEU A 90 3.77 16.85 -1.86
N GLY A 91 3.39 17.64 -2.86
CA GLY A 91 4.15 18.83 -3.29
C GLY A 91 5.36 18.46 -4.17
N PRO A 92 6.45 19.26 -4.15
CA PRO A 92 7.68 18.95 -4.89
C PRO A 92 8.28 17.58 -4.53
N VAL A 93 8.55 16.78 -5.54
CA VAL A 93 9.09 15.43 -5.38
C VAL A 93 10.52 15.37 -5.91
N ASP A 94 11.41 14.69 -5.18
CA ASP A 94 12.77 14.42 -5.64
C ASP A 94 12.79 13.22 -6.61
N GLU A 95 12.18 12.10 -6.19
CA GLU A 95 12.15 10.84 -6.95
C GLU A 95 10.88 10.03 -6.66
N ILE A 96 10.41 9.27 -7.64
CA ILE A 96 9.24 8.37 -7.52
C ILE A 96 9.60 6.97 -8.03
N PHE A 97 9.30 5.96 -7.22
CA PHE A 97 9.38 4.56 -7.59
C PHE A 97 7.98 3.95 -7.61
N PHE A 98 7.51 3.58 -8.79
CA PHE A 98 6.25 2.88 -8.96
C PHE A 98 6.45 1.37 -8.85
N ASP A 99 5.53 0.72 -8.14
CA ASP A 99 5.50 -0.72 -7.99
C ASP A 99 4.05 -1.21 -7.95
N THR A 100 3.84 -2.44 -8.41
CA THR A 100 2.54 -3.10 -8.33
C THR A 100 2.72 -4.55 -7.94
N TYR A 101 1.87 -5.05 -7.05
CA TYR A 101 1.89 -6.45 -6.65
C TYR A 101 0.49 -7.04 -6.65
N ASP A 102 0.42 -8.33 -6.92
CA ASP A 102 -0.83 -9.08 -6.93
C ASP A 102 -1.18 -9.54 -5.52
N ARG A 103 -2.46 -9.44 -5.15
CA ARG A 103 -2.99 -9.92 -3.88
C ARG A 103 -3.57 -11.32 -4.09
N TYR A 104 -3.21 -12.24 -3.21
CA TYR A 104 -3.65 -13.63 -3.26
C TYR A 104 -4.33 -14.04 -1.95
N GLU A 105 -5.27 -14.96 -2.07
CA GLU A 105 -5.90 -15.66 -0.94
C GLU A 105 -5.70 -17.17 -1.07
N PRO A 106 -5.59 -17.91 0.05
CA PRO A 106 -5.60 -19.37 0.02
C PRO A 106 -6.95 -19.90 -0.47
N VAL A 107 -6.92 -20.96 -1.29
CA VAL A 107 -8.11 -21.72 -1.69
C VAL A 107 -8.02 -23.18 -1.28
N ASN A 108 -7.02 -23.54 -0.48
CA ASN A 108 -6.84 -24.88 0.04
C ASN A 108 -7.57 -25.09 1.37
N GLU A 109 -7.77 -26.36 1.70
CA GLU A 109 -8.28 -26.81 2.99
C GLU A 109 -7.07 -27.24 3.87
N PRO A 110 -6.61 -26.39 4.81
CA PRO A 110 -5.37 -26.65 5.54
C PRO A 110 -5.38 -27.95 6.34
N SER A 111 -6.57 -28.43 6.71
CA SER A 111 -6.77 -29.69 7.44
C SER A 111 -6.47 -30.94 6.59
N LEU A 112 -6.52 -30.83 5.26
CA LEU A 112 -6.34 -31.95 4.34
C LEU A 112 -4.91 -32.04 3.79
N ASP A 113 -4.23 -30.91 3.65
CA ASP A 113 -2.88 -30.83 3.06
C ASP A 113 -1.79 -30.40 4.04
N ASN A 114 -2.16 -29.99 5.26
CA ASN A 114 -1.26 -29.41 6.28
C ASN A 114 -0.49 -28.18 5.75
N CYS A 115 -1.06 -27.44 4.80
CA CYS A 115 -0.48 -26.23 4.25
C CYS A 115 -1.24 -25.00 4.75
N PHE A 116 -0.57 -24.16 5.53
CA PHE A 116 -1.14 -22.91 6.08
C PHE A 116 -0.51 -21.74 5.36
N ILE A 117 -1.32 -20.99 4.61
CA ILE A 117 -0.88 -19.86 3.78
C ILE A 117 -1.54 -18.59 4.32
N SER A 118 -0.72 -17.59 4.62
CA SER A 118 -1.21 -16.28 5.02
C SER A 118 -1.79 -15.52 3.82
N THR A 119 -2.86 -14.76 4.07
CA THR A 119 -3.31 -13.74 3.13
C THR A 119 -2.26 -12.62 3.04
N VAL A 120 -2.08 -12.07 1.85
CA VAL A 120 -1.17 -10.93 1.66
C VAL A 120 -1.74 -9.72 2.40
N LEU A 121 -0.90 -9.05 3.19
CA LEU A 121 -1.26 -7.87 3.98
C LEU A 121 -2.06 -6.87 3.15
N ASP A 122 -3.28 -6.56 3.60
CA ASP A 122 -4.14 -5.57 2.96
C ASP A 122 -3.48 -4.19 2.98
N LEU A 123 -3.83 -3.37 1.98
CA LEU A 123 -3.34 -2.01 1.68
C LEU A 123 -3.23 -1.01 2.86
N ASN A 124 -3.77 -1.37 4.01
CA ASN A 124 -3.74 -0.58 5.21
C ASN A 124 -2.31 -0.48 5.75
N VAL A 125 -1.87 0.77 5.93
CA VAL A 125 -0.67 1.10 6.71
C VAL A 125 -0.89 0.81 8.21
N ASP A 126 -2.15 0.65 8.61
CA ASP A 126 -2.52 0.13 9.92
C ASP A 126 -2.47 -1.41 9.92
N LEU A 127 -1.67 -1.98 10.82
CA LEU A 127 -1.53 -3.43 11.01
C LEU A 127 -2.82 -4.12 11.49
N SER A 128 -3.90 -3.38 11.77
CA SER A 128 -5.18 -3.96 12.20
C SER A 128 -5.74 -5.03 11.24
N ALA A 129 -5.47 -4.91 9.93
CA ALA A 129 -5.84 -5.95 8.96
C ALA A 129 -4.95 -7.21 9.06
N ALA A 130 -3.71 -7.09 9.52
CA ALA A 130 -2.82 -8.23 9.75
C ALA A 130 -3.28 -9.11 10.93
N SER A 131 -3.85 -8.48 11.97
CA SER A 131 -4.37 -9.20 13.15
C SER A 131 -5.72 -9.88 12.93
N ALA A 132 -6.46 -9.50 11.89
CA ALA A 132 -7.76 -10.09 11.59
C ALA A 132 -7.67 -11.43 10.83
N ALA A 133 -6.47 -11.82 10.38
CA ALA A 133 -6.22 -13.11 9.72
C ALA A 133 -5.94 -14.26 10.70
N GLU A 134 -6.10 -14.05 12.02
CA GLU A 134 -5.91 -15.05 13.07
C GLU A 134 -7.22 -15.63 13.66
N GLU A 135 -8.41 -15.30 13.13
CA GLU A 135 -9.69 -15.94 13.51
C GLU A 135 -10.30 -16.80 12.40
#